data_AF-A0A6A9QL34-F1
#
_entry.id   AF-A0A6A9QL34-F1
#
_cell.length_a   1.000
_cell.length_b   1.000
_cell.length_c   1.000
_cell.angle_alpha   90.00
_cell.angle_beta   90.00
_cell.angle_gamma   90.00
#
_symmetry.space_group_name_H-M   'P 1'
#
loop_
_entity.id
_entity.type
_entity.pdbx_description
1 polymer ?
#
loop_
_entity_poly.entity_id
_entity_poly.type
_entity_poly.pdbx_seq_one_letter_code
_entity_poly.pdbx_strand_id
1 'polypeptide(L)'
;MRVTIHYDDGKEEEIELQKQEVIRTEDGNVAHFKYVKISKEASVLVHIYLPTSESPTTKPVDVSREVEEKKISISRYNNVADDLISRARMFRPPSETCVYCGDIASNTFNGKKVCSSCFSQLSKHGERSEEFNKYLRNKTIHRWNS
;
A
#
# COMPACT_ATOMS: atom_id res chain seq x y z
N MET A 1 -8.07 -38.04 -13.99
CA MET A 1 -9.32 -37.82 -14.76
C MET A 1 -8.93 -37.22 -16.10
N ARG A 2 -9.52 -37.67 -17.22
CA ARG A 2 -9.18 -37.12 -18.54
C ARG A 2 -10.24 -36.13 -18.99
N VAL A 3 -9.80 -35.02 -19.56
CA VAL A 3 -10.68 -34.03 -20.20
C VAL A 3 -10.09 -33.62 -21.54
N THR A 4 -10.98 -33.35 -22.49
CA THR A 4 -10.62 -32.84 -23.80
C THR A 4 -10.87 -31.34 -23.83
N ILE A 5 -9.86 -30.57 -24.19
CA ILE A 5 -10.00 -29.14 -24.46
C ILE A 5 -10.24 -28.98 -25.95
N HIS A 6 -11.36 -28.36 -26.32
CA HIS A 6 -11.64 -27.93 -27.69
C HIS A 6 -11.29 -26.46 -27.82
N TYR A 7 -10.40 -26.13 -28.74
CA TYR A 7 -9.99 -24.76 -29.05
C TYR A 7 -10.81 -24.21 -30.21
N ASP A 8 -10.94 -22.88 -30.29
CA ASP A 8 -11.70 -22.21 -31.36
C ASP A 8 -11.12 -22.44 -32.77
N ASP A 9 -9.84 -22.80 -32.86
CA ASP A 9 -9.17 -23.16 -34.12
C ASP A 9 -9.43 -24.61 -34.56
N GLY A 10 -10.34 -25.32 -33.86
CA GLY A 10 -10.71 -26.70 -34.13
C GLY A 10 -9.69 -27.73 -33.64
N LYS A 11 -8.64 -27.31 -32.92
CA LYS A 11 -7.71 -28.25 -32.28
C LYS A 11 -8.35 -28.86 -31.04
N GLU A 12 -7.92 -30.08 -30.76
CA GLU A 12 -8.30 -30.81 -29.56
C GLU A 12 -7.04 -31.26 -28.82
N GLU A 13 -7.06 -31.14 -27.51
CA GLU A 13 -5.99 -31.62 -26.64
C GLU A 13 -6.59 -32.44 -25.50
N GLU A 14 -6.26 -33.73 -25.44
CA GLU A 14 -6.61 -34.58 -24.30
C GLU A 14 -5.57 -34.37 -23.19
N ILE A 15 -6.04 -33.94 -22.03
CA ILE A 15 -5.20 -33.71 -20.86
C ILE A 15 -5.62 -34.62 -19.70
N GLU A 16 -4.63 -35.10 -18.96
CA GLU A 16 -4.86 -35.81 -17.72
C GLU A 16 -4.76 -34.84 -16.54
N LEU A 17 -5.88 -34.66 -15.85
CA LEU A 17 -5.95 -33.84 -14.65
C LEU A 17 -5.45 -34.61 -13.44
N GLN A 18 -4.57 -33.98 -12.70
CA GLN A 18 -4.07 -34.48 -11.43
C GLN A 18 -4.95 -33.99 -10.30
N LYS A 19 -5.36 -34.91 -9.44
CA LYS A 19 -6.05 -34.57 -8.20
C LYS A 19 -5.07 -33.89 -7.25
N GLN A 20 -5.43 -32.72 -6.75
CA GLN A 20 -4.58 -31.94 -5.84
C GLN A 20 -5.02 -32.12 -4.40
N GLU A 21 -6.29 -31.87 -4.11
CA GLU A 21 -6.79 -31.81 -2.75
C GLU A 21 -8.28 -32.16 -2.67
N VAL A 22 -8.75 -32.44 -1.46
CA VAL A 22 -10.17 -32.54 -1.12
C VAL A 22 -10.50 -31.40 -0.17
N ILE A 23 -11.46 -30.58 -0.58
CA ILE A 23 -11.89 -29.37 0.12
C ILE A 23 -13.24 -29.64 0.77
N ARG A 24 -13.39 -29.23 2.04
CA ARG A 24 -14.69 -29.26 2.71
C ARG A 24 -15.51 -28.03 2.33
N THR A 25 -16.72 -28.23 1.84
CA THR A 25 -17.72 -27.17 1.61
C THR A 25 -18.91 -27.37 2.55
N GLU A 26 -19.89 -26.47 2.50
CA GLU A 26 -21.12 -26.56 3.30
C GLU A 26 -21.97 -27.78 2.88
N ASP A 27 -21.98 -28.11 1.59
CA ASP A 27 -22.80 -29.17 0.99
C ASP A 27 -22.12 -30.55 0.93
N GLY A 28 -20.85 -30.66 1.34
CA GLY A 28 -20.09 -31.91 1.28
C GLY A 28 -18.60 -31.69 1.00
N ASN A 29 -17.89 -32.75 0.63
CA ASN A 29 -16.50 -32.64 0.24
C ASN A 29 -16.40 -32.58 -1.29
N VAL A 30 -15.45 -31.79 -1.81
CA VAL A 30 -15.17 -31.68 -3.24
C VAL A 30 -13.72 -32.04 -3.53
N ALA A 31 -13.47 -32.91 -4.50
CA ALA A 31 -12.15 -33.21 -5.02
C ALA A 31 -11.76 -32.15 -6.06
N HIS A 32 -10.64 -31.48 -5.84
CA HIS A 32 -10.05 -30.52 -6.76
C HIS A 32 -9.04 -31.21 -7.67
N PHE A 33 -9.26 -31.08 -8.97
CA PHE A 33 -8.35 -31.49 -10.03
C PHE A 33 -7.79 -30.26 -10.72
N LYS A 34 -6.47 -30.24 -10.93
CA LYS A 34 -5.77 -29.11 -11.52
C LYS A 34 -4.88 -29.56 -12.66
N TYR A 35 -4.82 -28.74 -13.71
CA TYR A 35 -3.83 -28.82 -14.76
C TYR A 35 -3.34 -27.43 -15.12
N VAL A 36 -2.02 -27.29 -15.24
CA VAL A 36 -1.36 -26.03 -15.58
C VAL A 36 -0.34 -26.30 -16.67
N LYS A 37 -0.46 -25.60 -17.79
CA LYS A 37 0.53 -25.59 -18.87
C LYS A 37 0.84 -24.14 -19.20
N ILE A 38 2.05 -23.70 -18.89
CA ILE A 38 2.54 -22.37 -19.23
C ILE A 38 3.69 -22.55 -20.20
N SER A 39 3.47 -22.21 -21.47
CA SER A 39 4.49 -22.18 -22.52
C SER A 39 4.56 -20.80 -23.16
N LYS A 40 5.55 -20.58 -24.02
CA LYS A 40 5.64 -19.33 -24.83
C LYS A 40 4.48 -19.17 -25.80
N GLU A 41 3.80 -20.26 -26.13
CA GLU A 41 2.75 -20.32 -27.16
C GLU A 41 1.34 -20.29 -26.55
N ALA A 42 1.15 -20.88 -25.37
CA ALA A 42 -0.14 -20.93 -24.69
C ALA A 42 -0.01 -21.02 -23.16
N SER A 43 -0.94 -20.39 -22.46
CA SER A 43 -1.14 -20.58 -21.02
C SER A 43 -2.52 -21.19 -20.79
N VAL A 44 -2.54 -22.43 -20.33
CA VAL A 44 -3.76 -23.21 -20.08
C VAL A 44 -3.81 -23.53 -18.59
N LEU A 45 -4.93 -23.15 -17.97
CA LEU A 45 -5.20 -23.41 -16.57
C LEU A 45 -6.59 -24.03 -16.44
N VAL A 46 -6.65 -25.28 -15.97
CA VAL A 46 -7.91 -26.01 -15.80
C VAL A 46 -8.07 -26.40 -14.34
N HIS A 47 -9.21 -26.03 -13.77
CA HIS A 47 -9.62 -26.39 -12.41
C HIS A 47 -10.99 -27.06 -12.48
N ILE A 48 -11.10 -28.29 -11.97
CA ILE A 48 -12.37 -29.00 -11.89
C ILE A 48 -12.61 -29.44 -10.45
N TYR A 49 -13.82 -29.21 -9.97
CA TYR A 49 -14.27 -29.57 -8.63
C TYR A 49 -15.41 -30.57 -8.75
N LEU A 50 -15.24 -31.76 -8.20
CA LEU A 50 -16.26 -32.82 -8.22
C LEU A 50 -16.66 -33.22 -6.81
N PRO A 51 -17.96 -33.44 -6.52
CA PRO A 51 -18.39 -34.01 -5.26
C PRO A 51 -17.66 -35.34 -4.97
N THR A 52 -17.20 -35.52 -3.74
CA THR A 52 -16.53 -36.75 -3.30
C THR A 52 -16.93 -37.12 -1.87
N SER A 53 -16.91 -38.41 -1.57
CA SER A 53 -17.09 -38.93 -0.20
C SER A 53 -15.79 -39.00 0.59
N GLU A 54 -14.66 -38.63 -0.01
CA GLU A 54 -13.36 -38.65 0.64
C GLU A 54 -13.22 -37.59 1.73
N SER A 55 -12.42 -37.87 2.75
CA SER A 55 -12.13 -36.90 3.80
C SER A 55 -11.36 -35.69 3.26
N PRO A 56 -11.65 -34.47 3.76
CA PRO A 56 -10.94 -33.27 3.33
C PRO A 56 -9.46 -33.36 3.70
N THR A 57 -8.59 -33.05 2.73
CA THR A 57 -7.14 -33.00 2.92
C THR A 57 -6.67 -31.58 3.24
N THR A 58 -7.53 -30.58 3.05
CA THR A 58 -7.25 -29.19 3.39
C THR A 58 -7.59 -28.91 4.84
N LYS A 59 -6.73 -28.14 5.52
CA LYS A 59 -7.05 -27.54 6.81
C LYS A 59 -7.64 -26.16 6.55
N PRO A 60 -8.78 -25.79 7.17
CA PRO A 60 -9.27 -24.43 7.09
C PRO A 60 -8.19 -23.49 7.64
N VAL A 61 -7.92 -22.40 6.91
CA VAL A 61 -7.04 -21.34 7.40
C VAL A 61 -7.73 -20.72 8.62
N ASP A 62 -7.04 -20.71 9.77
CA ASP A 62 -7.55 -20.05 10.97
C ASP A 62 -7.38 -18.53 10.82
N VAL A 63 -8.31 -17.92 10.07
CA VAL A 63 -8.35 -16.48 9.80
C VAL A 63 -8.42 -15.68 11.10
N SER A 64 -8.95 -16.27 12.17
CA SER A 64 -9.09 -15.64 13.49
C SER A 64 -7.73 -15.21 14.04
N ARG A 65 -6.71 -16.05 13.90
CA ARG A 65 -5.36 -15.78 14.43
C ARG A 65 -4.64 -14.68 13.65
N GLU A 66 -4.76 -14.68 12.33
CA GLU A 66 -4.19 -13.60 11.49
C GLU A 66 -4.85 -12.24 11.74
N VAL A 67 -6.17 -12.22 11.98
CA VAL A 67 -6.91 -11.00 12.29
C VAL A 67 -6.53 -10.47 13.68
N GLU A 68 -6.35 -11.34 14.68
CA GLU A 68 -5.87 -10.95 16.00
C GLU A 68 -4.45 -10.39 15.98
N GLU A 69 -3.53 -11.07 15.31
CA GLU A 69 -2.13 -10.62 15.18
C GLU A 69 -2.03 -9.23 14.53
N LYS A 70 -2.85 -8.97 13.49
CA LYS A 70 -2.93 -7.65 12.84
C LYS A 70 -3.60 -6.58 13.71
N LYS A 71 -4.63 -6.92 14.49
CA LYS A 71 -5.24 -5.97 15.44
C LYS A 71 -4.27 -5.53 16.53
N ILE A 72 -3.47 -6.46 17.06
CA ILE A 72 -2.47 -6.18 18.12
C ILE A 72 -1.38 -5.24 17.59
N SER A 73 -0.92 -5.41 16.34
CA SER A 73 0.12 -4.55 15.77
C SER A 73 -0.37 -3.11 15.56
N ILE A 74 -1.61 -2.93 15.09
CA ILE A 74 -2.23 -1.60 14.89
C ILE A 74 -2.39 -0.87 16.23
N SER A 75 -2.84 -1.57 17.28
CA SER A 75 -2.99 -0.99 18.62
C SER A 75 -1.65 -0.50 19.17
N ARG A 76 -0.57 -1.28 19.01
CA ARG A 76 0.78 -0.87 19.44
C ARG A 76 1.28 0.36 18.69
N TYR A 77 1.02 0.45 17.38
CA TYR A 77 1.45 1.60 16.57
C TYR A 77 0.74 2.89 17.00
N ASN A 78 -0.58 2.84 17.24
CA ASN A 78 -1.34 4.00 17.69
C ASN A 78 -0.86 4.50 19.06
N ASN A 79 -0.58 3.59 20.00
CA ASN A 79 -0.06 3.97 21.32
C ASN A 79 1.32 4.66 21.24
N VAL A 80 2.19 4.24 20.33
CA VAL A 80 3.51 4.87 20.12
C VAL A 80 3.36 6.23 19.44
N ALA A 81 2.47 6.36 18.45
CA ALA A 81 2.19 7.62 17.79
C ALA A 81 1.58 8.65 18.76
N ASP A 82 0.63 8.24 19.59
CA ASP A 82 -0.02 9.11 20.57
C ASP A 82 0.94 9.57 21.68
N ASP A 83 1.87 8.72 22.12
CA ASP A 83 2.94 9.10 23.06
C ASP A 83 3.90 10.11 22.43
N LEU A 84 4.32 9.89 21.18
CA LEU A 84 5.17 10.84 20.45
C LEU A 84 4.47 12.19 20.22
N ILE A 85 3.18 12.18 19.85
CA ILE A 85 2.38 13.39 19.68
C ILE A 85 2.21 14.12 21.01
N SER A 86 1.97 13.40 22.11
CA SER A 86 1.82 13.98 23.45
C SER A 86 3.12 14.63 23.93
N ARG A 87 4.26 13.97 23.74
CA ARG A 87 5.58 14.54 24.03
C ARG A 87 5.89 15.76 23.16
N ALA A 88 5.54 15.72 21.87
CA ALA A 88 5.72 16.85 20.95
C ALA A 88 4.83 18.05 21.32
N ARG A 89 3.65 17.84 21.91
CA ARG A 89 2.77 18.92 22.40
C ARG A 89 3.33 19.60 23.64
N MET A 90 4.03 18.87 24.51
CA MET A 90 4.65 19.43 25.72
C MET A 90 5.92 20.24 25.40
N PHE A 91 6.66 19.87 24.35
CA PHE A 91 7.78 20.65 23.82
C PHE A 91 7.31 21.62 22.73
N ARG A 92 6.61 22.69 23.09
CA ARG A 92 6.45 23.84 22.19
C ARG A 92 7.61 24.82 22.42
N PRO A 93 8.69 24.80 21.61
CA PRO A 93 9.64 25.90 21.61
C PRO A 93 8.89 27.19 21.21
N PRO A 94 9.37 28.37 21.64
CA PRO A 94 8.82 29.65 21.19
C PRO A 94 8.74 29.62 19.66
N SER A 95 7.58 30.00 19.11
CA SER A 95 7.35 29.97 17.67
C SER A 95 8.27 30.99 17.00
N GLU A 96 9.42 30.52 16.52
CA GLU A 96 10.33 31.33 15.73
C GLU A 96 9.65 31.73 14.42
N THR A 97 9.91 32.94 13.94
CA THR A 97 9.34 33.43 12.69
C THR A 97 10.30 33.25 11.52
N CYS A 98 9.75 32.96 10.35
CA CYS A 98 10.49 32.84 9.09
C CYS A 98 11.12 34.19 8.74
N VAL A 99 12.44 34.19 8.50
CA VAL A 99 13.21 35.40 8.18
C VAL A 99 12.72 36.11 6.91
N TYR A 100 12.10 35.39 5.97
CA TYR A 100 11.71 35.96 4.67
C TYR A 100 10.26 36.45 4.58
N CYS A 101 9.32 35.79 5.28
CA CYS A 101 7.89 36.11 5.14
C CYS A 101 7.16 36.33 6.47
N GLY A 102 7.82 36.08 7.61
CA GLY A 102 7.21 36.24 8.93
C GLY A 102 6.10 35.23 9.26
N ASP A 103 5.95 34.15 8.49
CA ASP A 103 5.16 32.97 8.90
C ASP A 103 5.89 32.20 10.03
N ILE A 104 5.22 31.26 10.70
CA ILE A 104 5.87 30.37 11.68
C ILE A 104 6.97 29.55 10.97
N ALA A 105 8.20 29.62 11.51
CA ALA A 105 9.33 28.85 11.04
C ALA A 105 9.21 27.40 11.50
N SER A 106 9.47 26.48 10.57
CA SER A 106 9.41 25.04 10.78
C SER A 106 10.66 24.31 10.30
N ASN A 107 11.57 25.03 9.62
CA ASN A 107 12.75 24.49 8.97
C ASN A 107 13.94 25.46 9.08
N THR A 108 15.13 24.99 8.69
CA THR A 108 16.36 25.81 8.62
C THR A 108 16.99 25.67 7.23
N PHE A 109 17.29 26.80 6.58
CA PHE A 109 17.99 26.85 5.28
C PHE A 109 19.24 27.73 5.42
N ASN A 110 20.43 27.17 5.20
CA ASN A 110 21.72 27.87 5.39
C ASN A 110 21.83 28.62 6.73
N GLY A 111 21.39 27.97 7.83
CA GLY A 111 21.39 28.56 9.17
C GLY A 111 20.26 29.57 9.46
N LYS A 112 19.45 29.94 8.46
CA LYS A 112 18.29 30.85 8.64
C LYS A 112 17.02 30.05 8.90
N LYS A 113 16.22 30.51 9.86
CA LYS A 113 14.92 29.92 10.21
C LYS A 113 13.88 30.29 9.16
N VAL A 114 13.21 29.28 8.59
CA VAL A 114 12.29 29.45 7.46
C VAL A 114 11.03 28.60 7.63
N CYS A 115 9.90 29.09 7.12
CA CYS A 115 8.68 28.30 7.04
C CYS A 115 8.79 27.25 5.92
N SER A 116 8.00 26.18 6.00
CA SER A 116 8.04 25.06 5.02
C SER A 116 7.90 25.53 3.57
N SER A 117 7.08 26.55 3.34
CA SER A 117 6.80 27.08 2.01
C SER A 117 7.99 27.88 1.44
N CYS A 118 8.65 28.71 2.25
CA CYS A 118 9.90 29.36 1.83
C CYS A 118 11.05 28.36 1.68
N PHE A 119 11.14 27.35 2.56
CA PHE A 119 12.13 26.28 2.43
C PHE A 119 12.01 25.56 1.10
N SER A 120 10.80 25.14 0.70
CA SER A 120 10.60 24.45 -0.58
C SER A 120 11.02 25.28 -1.80
N GLN A 121 10.83 26.60 -1.76
CA GLN A 121 11.20 27.47 -2.89
C GLN A 121 12.71 27.75 -2.91
N LEU A 122 13.30 27.96 -1.72
CA LEU A 122 14.75 28.11 -1.54
C LEU A 122 15.52 26.86 -1.99
N SER A 123 15.03 25.66 -1.65
CA SER A 123 15.66 24.40 -2.08
C SER A 123 15.58 24.16 -3.59
N LYS A 124 14.58 24.71 -4.27
CA LYS A 124 14.37 24.51 -5.72
C LYS A 124 15.13 25.52 -6.56
N HIS A 125 15.12 26.79 -6.16
CA HIS A 125 15.62 27.88 -6.99
C HIS A 125 16.86 28.56 -6.40
N GLY A 126 17.11 28.42 -5.11
CA GLY A 126 18.20 29.12 -4.40
C GLY A 126 17.79 30.52 -3.91
N GLU A 127 18.53 31.04 -2.94
CA GLU A 127 18.22 32.32 -2.27
C GLU A 127 18.33 33.54 -3.19
N ARG A 128 19.25 33.51 -4.17
CA ARG A 128 19.53 34.63 -5.08
C ARG A 128 18.73 34.57 -6.39
N SER A 129 17.78 33.64 -6.51
CA SER A 129 17.04 33.46 -7.77
C SER A 129 15.94 34.49 -7.95
N GLU A 130 15.62 34.79 -9.20
CA GLU A 130 14.54 35.70 -9.55
C GLU A 130 13.17 35.08 -9.21
N GLU A 131 13.06 33.76 -9.35
CA GLU A 131 11.87 32.97 -9.03
C GLU A 131 11.52 33.05 -7.54
N PHE A 132 12.52 32.94 -6.67
CA PHE A 132 12.30 33.05 -5.22
C PHE A 132 11.88 34.47 -4.83
N ASN A 133 12.52 35.49 -5.43
CA ASN A 133 12.16 36.89 -5.20
C ASN A 133 10.73 37.20 -5.66
N LYS A 134 10.32 36.69 -6.82
CA LYS A 134 8.94 36.83 -7.34
C LYS A 134 7.92 36.15 -6.41
N TYR A 135 8.24 34.93 -5.96
CA TYR A 135 7.41 34.22 -4.98
C TYR A 135 7.28 35.00 -3.67
N LEU A 136 8.38 35.53 -3.13
CA LEU A 136 8.35 36.30 -1.89
C LEU A 136 7.49 37.55 -2.02
N ARG A 137 7.64 38.32 -3.11
CA ARG A 137 6.80 39.51 -3.37
C ARG A 137 5.32 39.17 -3.38
N ASN A 138 4.93 38.11 -4.11
CA ASN A 138 3.53 37.68 -4.15
C ASN A 138 3.02 37.21 -2.78
N LYS A 139 3.87 36.55 -2.00
CA LYS A 139 3.50 36.04 -0.68
C LYS A 139 3.36 37.13 0.38
N THR A 140 4.16 38.19 0.30
CA THR A 140 4.13 39.29 1.28
C THR A 140 3.26 40.47 0.86
N ILE A 141 2.77 40.52 -0.39
CA ILE A 141 1.97 41.65 -0.91
C ILE A 141 0.76 42.00 -0.04
N HIS A 142 0.09 40.99 0.52
CA HIS A 142 -1.09 41.19 1.36
C HIS A 142 -0.76 41.68 2.77
N ARG A 143 0.48 41.48 3.25
CA ARG A 143 0.91 41.90 4.58
C ARG A 143 1.32 43.37 4.67
N TRP A 144 1.61 44.01 3.54
CA TRP A 144 2.04 45.43 3.47
C TRP A 144 0.88 46.39 3.17
N ASN A 145 -0.26 45.86 2.72
CA ASN A 145 -1.47 46.62 2.40
C ASN A 145 -2.52 46.55 3.54
N SER A 146 -2.13 46.08 4.73
CA SER A 146 -2.92 46.06 5.97
C SER A 146 -2.23 46.90 7.02
#